data_AF-A0A965CVN8-F1
#
_entry.id   AF-A0A965CVN8-F1
#
_cell.length_a   1.000
_cell.length_b   1.000
_cell.length_c   1.000
_cell.angle_alpha   90.00
_cell.angle_beta   90.00
_cell.angle_gamma   90.00
#
_symmetry.space_group_name_H-M   'P 1'
#
loop_
_entity.id
_entity.type
_entity.pdbx_description
1 polymer ?
#
loop_
_entity_poly.entity_id
_entity_poly.type
_entity_poly.pdbx_seq_one_letter_code
_entity_poly.pdbx_strand_id
1 'polypeptide(L)'
;MLLLVITLAACGPLGELISPTAPAVTAEWSGLLAELREFERSIGFRTTANFSDTAKDQASFPFCGHAPRLVLPWSYEDPAILWSDTDNEADCRKRAADNDIFFRHLEAQGESATPVTTAMLAGKLDRFVYLVIHEDCHDQFELPYGIEETVCDFLTHQAMIAFARAKYSAGSRE
;
A
#
# COMPACT_ATOMS: atom_id res chain seq x y z
N MET A 1 67.20 2.83 6.22
CA MET A 1 66.07 2.56 7.14
C MET A 1 64.81 2.99 6.41
N LEU A 2 64.12 2.03 5.79
CA LEU A 2 63.03 2.26 4.84
C LEU A 2 61.69 2.19 5.61
N LEU A 3 60.93 3.28 5.65
CA LEU A 3 59.56 3.29 6.19
C LEU A 3 58.59 2.81 5.10
N LEU A 4 57.96 1.67 5.33
CA LEU A 4 56.83 1.18 4.53
C LEU A 4 55.54 1.60 5.25
N VAL A 5 54.85 2.62 4.74
CA VAL A 5 53.52 3.00 5.21
C VAL A 5 52.50 2.17 4.43
N ILE A 6 51.86 1.22 5.10
CA ILE A 6 50.74 0.45 4.55
C ILE A 6 49.47 1.26 4.80
N THR A 7 48.96 1.92 3.77
CA THR A 7 47.61 2.49 3.76
C THR A 7 46.60 1.37 3.49
N LEU A 8 45.86 0.98 4.52
CA LEU A 8 44.69 0.10 4.42
C LEU A 8 43.57 0.84 3.67
N ALA A 9 43.33 0.45 2.42
CA ALA A 9 42.11 0.80 1.69
C ALA A 9 40.95 0.01 2.30
N ALA A 10 40.16 0.65 3.17
CA ALA A 10 38.88 0.12 3.59
C ALA A 10 37.88 0.28 2.44
N CYS A 11 37.80 -0.72 1.56
CA CYS A 11 36.66 -0.90 0.66
C CYS A 11 35.46 -1.40 1.46
N GLY A 12 34.83 -0.51 2.23
CA GLY A 12 33.45 -0.72 2.69
C GLY A 12 32.48 -0.45 1.53
N PRO A 13 31.36 -1.17 1.42
CA PRO A 13 30.37 -0.87 0.40
C PRO A 13 29.78 0.52 0.66
N LEU A 14 30.14 1.50 -0.18
CA LEU A 14 29.60 2.87 -0.21
C LEU A 14 28.07 2.93 -0.33
N GLY A 15 27.41 1.80 -0.65
CA GLY A 15 25.95 1.71 -0.77
C GLY A 15 25.19 1.91 0.56
N GLU A 16 25.77 1.55 1.71
CA GLU A 16 25.10 1.73 3.00
C GLU A 16 25.11 3.19 3.48
N LEU A 17 26.08 4.00 3.04
CA LEU A 17 26.22 5.41 3.42
C LEU A 17 25.31 6.36 2.62
N ILE A 18 24.69 5.88 1.53
CA ILE A 18 23.90 6.71 0.60
C ILE A 18 22.48 6.14 0.43
N SER A 19 22.15 5.04 1.11
CA SER A 19 20.77 4.55 1.12
C SER A 19 19.94 5.53 1.96
N PRO A 20 18.91 6.20 1.38
CA PRO A 20 18.06 7.10 2.13
C PRO A 20 17.46 6.33 3.30
N THR A 21 17.68 6.80 4.52
CA THR A 21 16.96 6.26 5.67
C THR A 21 15.48 6.44 5.42
N ALA A 22 14.72 5.35 5.56
CA ALA A 22 13.28 5.39 5.53
C ALA A 22 12.73 6.51 6.43
N PRO A 23 11.73 7.30 5.98
CA PRO A 23 11.09 8.24 6.87
C PRO A 23 10.45 7.48 8.04
N ALA A 24 10.80 7.87 9.26
CA ALA A 24 10.15 7.33 10.45
C ALA A 24 8.67 7.78 10.50
N VAL A 25 7.79 6.97 11.11
CA VAL A 25 6.43 7.44 11.43
C VAL A 25 6.57 8.60 12.41
N THR A 26 6.26 9.81 11.92
CA THR A 26 6.29 11.02 12.74
C THR A 26 5.05 11.08 13.64
N ALA A 27 5.07 11.92 14.67
CA ALA A 27 3.91 12.16 15.51
C ALA A 27 2.69 12.66 14.70
N GLU A 28 2.94 13.37 13.59
CA GLU A 28 1.90 13.82 12.66
C GLU A 28 1.20 12.65 11.98
N TRP A 29 1.95 11.71 11.41
CA TRP A 29 1.38 10.53 10.75
C TRP A 29 0.66 9.59 11.74
N SER A 30 1.25 9.37 12.92
CA SER A 30 0.59 8.61 13.99
C SER A 30 -0.72 9.27 14.45
N GLY A 31 -0.72 10.60 14.59
CA GLY A 31 -1.91 11.36 14.94
C GLY A 31 -3.01 11.25 13.88
N LEU A 32 -2.65 11.40 12.61
CA LEU A 32 -3.57 11.23 11.49
C LEU A 32 -4.16 9.82 11.45
N LEU A 33 -3.34 8.78 11.61
CA LEU A 33 -3.82 7.40 11.63
C LEU A 33 -4.84 7.21 12.77
N ALA A 34 -4.56 7.72 13.96
CA ALA A 34 -5.49 7.64 15.09
C ALA A 34 -6.83 8.35 14.80
N GLU A 35 -6.80 9.51 14.15
CA GLU A 35 -8.01 10.23 13.72
C GLU A 35 -8.81 9.43 12.67
N LEU A 36 -8.13 8.82 11.70
CA LEU A 36 -8.78 7.96 10.70
C LEU A 36 -9.44 6.75 11.36
N ARG A 37 -8.75 6.10 12.32
CA ARG A 37 -9.31 4.98 13.09
C ARG A 37 -10.57 5.38 13.86
N GLU A 38 -10.59 6.57 14.45
CA GLU A 38 -11.79 7.07 15.13
C GLU A 38 -12.92 7.36 14.14
N PHE A 39 -12.60 7.97 13.00
CA PHE A 39 -13.58 8.22 11.95
C PHE A 39 -14.17 6.93 11.39
N GLU A 40 -13.36 5.93 11.07
CA GLU A 40 -13.79 4.60 10.60
C GLU A 40 -14.78 3.95 11.58
N ARG A 41 -14.46 3.96 12.88
CA ARG A 41 -15.40 3.49 13.91
C ARG A 41 -16.72 4.26 13.89
N SER A 42 -16.66 5.57 13.68
CA SER A 42 -17.87 6.41 13.63
C SER A 42 -18.80 6.09 12.46
N ILE A 43 -18.25 5.54 11.36
CA ILE A 43 -19.02 5.08 10.19
C ILE A 43 -19.31 3.58 10.22
N GLY A 44 -18.98 2.89 11.32
CA GLY A 44 -19.32 1.49 11.55
C GLY A 44 -18.26 0.47 11.14
N PHE A 45 -17.06 0.90 10.72
CA PHE A 45 -15.95 -0.02 10.48
C PHE A 45 -15.46 -0.61 11.81
N ARG A 46 -15.11 -1.89 11.77
CA ARG A 46 -14.47 -2.62 12.86
C ARG A 46 -12.95 -2.41 12.79
N THR A 47 -12.30 -2.52 13.95
CA THR A 47 -10.83 -2.52 14.00
C THR A 47 -10.26 -3.69 13.20
N THR A 48 -9.32 -3.39 12.32
CA THR A 48 -8.58 -4.37 11.50
C THR A 48 -7.17 -4.58 12.05
N ALA A 49 -6.45 -5.54 11.49
CA ALA A 49 -5.03 -5.74 11.79
C ALA A 49 -4.12 -4.81 10.97
N ASN A 50 -4.63 -4.18 9.90
CA ASN A 50 -3.82 -3.29 9.07
C ASN A 50 -3.37 -2.06 9.86
N PHE A 51 -2.17 -1.60 9.52
CA PHE A 51 -1.51 -0.42 10.05
C PHE A 51 -1.33 -0.43 11.58
N SER A 52 -1.46 -1.60 12.22
CA SER A 52 -1.19 -1.79 13.65
C SER A 52 0.31 -1.75 13.98
N ASP A 53 1.14 -2.19 13.04
CA ASP A 53 2.60 -2.10 13.07
C ASP A 53 3.09 -0.87 12.28
N THR A 54 4.13 -0.20 12.79
CA THR A 54 4.72 1.00 12.17
C THR A 54 6.02 0.71 11.42
N ALA A 55 6.20 1.33 10.25
CA ALA A 55 7.44 1.53 9.49
C ALA A 55 8.39 0.32 9.49
N LYS A 56 7.97 -0.77 8.85
CA LYS A 56 8.91 -1.79 8.39
C LYS A 56 9.60 -1.27 7.12
N ASP A 57 10.85 -1.67 6.88
CA ASP A 57 11.61 -1.40 5.63
C ASP A 57 11.01 -2.12 4.39
N GLN A 58 9.69 -2.34 4.39
CA GLN A 58 8.95 -2.82 3.25
C GLN A 58 8.58 -1.61 2.40
N ALA A 59 9.36 -1.40 1.34
CA ALA A 59 9.14 -0.28 0.43
C ALA A 59 7.86 -0.44 -0.40
N SER A 60 7.43 -1.66 -0.71
CA SER A 60 6.19 -1.94 -1.46
C SER A 60 5.88 -3.44 -1.50
N PHE A 61 4.67 -3.79 -1.95
CA PHE A 61 4.24 -5.14 -2.24
C PHE A 61 4.24 -5.35 -3.77
N PRO A 62 5.10 -6.21 -4.33
CA PRO A 62 5.02 -6.54 -5.75
C PRO A 62 3.72 -7.28 -6.02
N PHE A 63 3.10 -6.95 -7.14
CA PHE A 63 1.78 -7.46 -7.52
C PHE A 63 1.80 -7.85 -9.00
N CYS A 64 1.52 -9.12 -9.28
CA CYS A 64 1.55 -9.70 -10.62
C CYS A 64 0.23 -10.38 -10.96
N GLY A 65 -0.51 -9.80 -11.91
CA GLY A 65 -1.75 -10.33 -12.43
C GLY A 65 -1.68 -10.65 -13.92
N HIS A 66 -2.43 -11.69 -14.32
CA HIS A 66 -2.63 -12.05 -15.71
C HIS A 66 -4.12 -12.12 -16.03
N ALA A 67 -4.54 -11.52 -17.13
CA ALA A 67 -5.92 -11.57 -17.60
C ALA A 67 -6.00 -12.05 -19.05
N PRO A 68 -6.89 -12.99 -19.41
CA PRO A 68 -7.03 -13.48 -20.77
C PRO A 68 -7.57 -12.40 -21.70
N ARG A 69 -6.94 -12.24 -22.86
CA ARG A 69 -7.28 -11.17 -23.84
C ARG A 69 -8.66 -11.31 -24.48
N LEU A 70 -9.11 -12.55 -24.65
CA LEU A 70 -10.28 -12.90 -25.47
C LEU A 70 -11.34 -13.65 -24.67
N VAL A 71 -11.23 -13.66 -23.34
CA VAL A 71 -12.18 -14.33 -22.44
C VAL A 71 -12.73 -13.28 -21.49
N LEU A 72 -14.06 -13.23 -21.38
CA LEU A 72 -14.73 -12.38 -20.41
C LEU A 72 -14.94 -13.16 -19.09
N PRO A 73 -14.93 -12.46 -17.95
CA PRO A 73 -15.37 -13.03 -16.67
C PRO A 73 -16.74 -13.70 -16.80
N TRP A 74 -16.90 -14.88 -16.21
CA TRP A 74 -18.19 -15.56 -16.20
C TRP A 74 -19.14 -14.97 -15.13
N SER A 75 -18.58 -14.51 -14.01
CA SER A 75 -19.32 -13.92 -12.90
C SER A 75 -18.46 -12.92 -12.15
N TYR A 76 -19.06 -12.17 -11.22
CA TYR A 76 -18.31 -11.33 -10.29
C TYR A 76 -17.51 -12.12 -9.24
N GLU A 77 -17.68 -13.43 -9.13
CA GLU A 77 -16.84 -14.27 -8.25
C GLU A 77 -15.56 -14.73 -8.94
N ASP A 78 -15.52 -14.67 -10.27
CA ASP A 78 -14.39 -15.08 -11.09
C ASP A 78 -14.08 -13.99 -12.12
N PRO A 79 -13.29 -12.96 -11.75
CA PRO A 79 -12.90 -11.90 -12.66
C PRO A 79 -11.95 -12.37 -13.77
N ALA A 80 -11.68 -13.67 -13.88
CA ALA A 80 -10.71 -14.24 -14.81
C ALA A 80 -9.30 -13.62 -14.68
N ILE A 81 -8.94 -13.13 -13.48
CA ILE A 81 -7.60 -12.65 -13.18
C ILE A 81 -6.85 -13.74 -12.41
N LEU A 82 -5.66 -14.09 -12.89
CA LEU A 82 -4.76 -15.01 -12.22
C LEU A 82 -3.65 -14.21 -11.53
N TRP A 83 -3.57 -14.33 -10.20
CA TRP A 83 -2.48 -13.74 -9.42
C TRP A 83 -1.32 -14.71 -9.26
N SER A 84 -0.12 -14.16 -9.17
CA SER A 84 1.07 -14.94 -8.84
C SER A 84 1.97 -14.19 -7.85
N ASP A 85 2.56 -14.95 -6.94
CA ASP A 85 3.43 -14.43 -5.86
C ASP A 85 4.85 -14.09 -6.34
N THR A 86 5.00 -13.69 -7.62
CA THR A 86 6.31 -13.32 -8.14
C THR A 86 6.64 -11.87 -7.78
N ASP A 87 7.81 -11.68 -7.21
CA ASP A 87 8.36 -10.38 -6.82
C ASP A 87 9.13 -9.68 -7.95
N ASN A 88 9.20 -10.30 -9.13
CA ASN A 88 10.01 -9.88 -10.26
C ASN A 88 9.17 -9.76 -11.54
N GLU A 89 9.22 -8.59 -12.18
CA GLU A 89 8.51 -8.32 -13.43
C GLU A 89 8.90 -9.30 -14.54
N ALA A 90 10.19 -9.66 -14.66
CA ALA A 90 10.64 -10.56 -15.71
C ALA A 90 10.00 -11.95 -15.58
N ASP A 91 9.84 -12.44 -14.34
CA ASP A 91 9.19 -13.72 -14.07
C ASP A 91 7.67 -13.64 -14.20
N CYS A 92 7.07 -12.52 -13.81
CA CYS A 92 5.67 -12.20 -14.12
C CYS A 92 5.40 -12.29 -15.63
N ARG A 93 6.27 -11.72 -16.45
CA ARG A 93 6.13 -11.71 -17.92
C ARG A 93 6.32 -13.08 -18.56
N LYS A 94 7.22 -13.92 -18.03
CA LYS A 94 7.43 -15.29 -18.55
C LYS A 94 6.17 -16.16 -18.47
N ARG A 95 5.29 -15.88 -17.51
CA ARG A 95 4.06 -16.64 -17.25
C ARG A 95 2.86 -16.18 -18.11
N ALA A 96 3.04 -15.13 -18.90
CA ALA A 96 1.95 -14.45 -19.56
C ALA A 96 1.23 -15.26 -20.65
N ALA A 97 1.91 -16.17 -21.35
CA ALA A 97 1.34 -16.86 -22.52
C ALA A 97 0.51 -15.90 -23.42
N ASP A 98 -0.78 -16.17 -23.61
CA ASP A 98 -1.72 -15.36 -24.40
C ASP A 98 -2.49 -14.31 -23.57
N ASN A 99 -2.13 -14.11 -22.30
CA ASN A 99 -2.74 -13.17 -21.38
C ASN A 99 -2.09 -11.78 -21.47
N ASP A 100 -2.85 -10.76 -21.06
CA ASP A 100 -2.32 -9.46 -20.68
C ASP A 100 -1.70 -9.53 -19.29
N ILE A 101 -0.70 -8.68 -19.05
CA ILE A 101 0.15 -8.72 -17.86
C ILE A 101 0.04 -7.39 -17.13
N PHE A 102 -0.17 -7.47 -15.83
CA PHE A 102 -0.16 -6.34 -14.92
C PHE A 102 0.89 -6.59 -13.85
N PHE A 103 2.00 -5.85 -13.89
CA PHE A 103 3.00 -5.87 -12.83
C PHE A 103 3.13 -4.47 -12.22
N ARG A 104 2.98 -4.38 -10.90
CA ARG A 104 3.05 -3.13 -10.14
C ARG A 104 3.66 -3.37 -8.76
N HIS A 105 4.01 -2.27 -8.12
CA HIS A 105 4.38 -2.22 -6.71
C HIS A 105 3.29 -1.41 -5.99
N LEU A 106 2.63 -2.04 -5.01
CA LEU A 106 1.59 -1.42 -4.20
C LEU A 106 2.21 -0.85 -2.92
N GLU A 107 1.72 0.29 -2.46
CA GLU A 107 2.18 0.88 -1.20
C GLU A 107 1.62 0.14 0.02
N ALA A 108 0.46 -0.49 -0.12
CA ALA A 108 -0.24 -1.29 0.88
C ALA A 108 -1.03 -2.43 0.22
N GLN A 109 -1.45 -3.42 1.00
CA GLN A 109 -2.28 -4.55 0.54
C GLN A 109 -3.24 -4.98 1.65
N GLY A 110 -4.54 -5.00 1.36
CA GLY A 110 -5.59 -5.47 2.26
C GLY A 110 -5.41 -6.92 2.70
N GLU A 111 -6.19 -7.33 3.70
CA GLU A 111 -6.29 -8.72 4.21
C GLU A 111 -4.98 -9.35 4.74
N SER A 112 -3.89 -8.58 4.77
CA SER A 112 -2.53 -9.08 5.03
C SER A 112 -1.91 -8.49 6.30
N ALA A 113 -2.72 -7.82 7.14
CA ALA A 113 -2.25 -7.08 8.30
C ALA A 113 -1.10 -6.11 7.94
N THR A 114 -1.27 -5.39 6.82
CA THR A 114 -0.20 -4.59 6.22
C THR A 114 0.28 -3.51 7.19
N PRO A 115 1.59 -3.37 7.46
CA PRO A 115 2.10 -2.30 8.31
C PRO A 115 2.02 -0.95 7.59
N VAL A 116 2.17 0.16 8.33
CA VAL A 116 2.44 1.46 7.70
C VAL A 116 3.79 1.38 6.98
N THR A 117 3.80 1.44 5.65
CA THR A 117 5.02 1.32 4.85
C THR A 117 5.71 2.67 4.62
N THR A 118 6.98 2.63 4.23
CA THR A 118 7.76 3.82 3.92
C THR A 118 7.26 4.52 2.66
N ALA A 119 6.74 3.76 1.68
CA ALA A 119 6.09 4.32 0.49
C ALA A 119 4.81 5.09 0.82
N MET A 120 4.00 4.60 1.77
CA MET A 120 2.83 5.36 2.24
C MET A 120 3.25 6.71 2.82
N LEU A 121 4.28 6.74 3.67
CA LEU A 121 4.77 7.96 4.32
C LEU A 121 5.44 8.94 3.36
N ALA A 122 6.06 8.44 2.28
CA ALA A 122 6.62 9.26 1.22
C ALA A 122 5.56 9.82 0.25
N GLY A 123 4.34 9.26 0.28
CA GLY A 123 3.20 9.68 -0.50
C GLY A 123 2.59 11.00 -0.05
N LYS A 124 1.55 11.43 -0.76
CA LYS A 124 0.76 12.60 -0.37
C LYS A 124 -0.23 12.25 0.73
N LEU A 125 -0.64 13.25 1.51
CA LEU A 125 -1.63 13.11 2.60
C LEU A 125 -2.93 12.44 2.14
N ASP A 126 -3.48 12.86 1.00
CA ASP A 126 -4.71 12.31 0.44
C ASP A 126 -4.56 10.84 0.04
N ARG A 127 -3.40 10.46 -0.52
CA ARG A 127 -3.08 9.04 -0.82
C ARG A 127 -2.97 8.21 0.46
N PHE A 128 -2.35 8.73 1.51
CA PHE A 128 -2.27 8.04 2.80
C PHE A 128 -3.67 7.78 3.39
N VAL A 129 -4.53 8.82 3.40
CA VAL A 129 -5.92 8.69 3.87
C VAL A 129 -6.70 7.67 3.04
N TYR A 130 -6.55 7.73 1.72
CA TYR A 130 -7.16 6.76 0.81
C TYR A 130 -6.72 5.34 1.15
N LEU A 131 -5.41 5.08 1.28
CA LEU A 131 -4.87 3.73 1.49
C LEU A 131 -5.35 3.14 2.81
N VAL A 132 -5.38 3.91 3.89
CA VAL A 132 -5.88 3.41 5.17
C VAL A 132 -7.32 2.90 5.03
N ILE A 133 -8.21 3.76 4.55
CA ILE A 133 -9.64 3.43 4.44
C ILE A 133 -9.88 2.32 3.40
N HIS A 134 -9.14 2.34 2.28
CA HIS A 134 -9.28 1.36 1.20
C HIS A 134 -8.86 -0.03 1.66
N GLU A 135 -7.65 -0.18 2.19
CA GLU A 135 -7.17 -1.49 2.62
C GLU A 135 -8.02 -2.05 3.76
N ASP A 136 -8.59 -1.18 4.61
CA ASP A 136 -9.49 -1.63 5.68
C ASP A 136 -10.88 -2.02 5.21
N CYS A 137 -11.33 -1.52 4.06
CA CYS A 137 -12.59 -1.94 3.44
C CYS A 137 -12.58 -3.43 3.09
N HIS A 138 -11.45 -3.96 2.61
CA HIS A 138 -11.28 -5.39 2.33
C HIS A 138 -11.55 -6.27 3.57
N ASP A 139 -11.18 -5.79 4.76
CA ASP A 139 -11.44 -6.50 6.03
C ASP A 139 -12.86 -6.28 6.61
N GLN A 140 -13.63 -5.34 6.05
CA GLN A 140 -14.98 -5.03 6.53
C GLN A 140 -16.06 -5.88 5.88
N PHE A 141 -15.91 -6.19 4.59
CA PHE A 141 -16.99 -6.74 3.77
C PHE A 141 -16.52 -7.99 3.02
N GLU A 142 -17.32 -9.04 3.07
CA GLU A 142 -17.13 -10.20 2.20
C GLU A 142 -17.78 -9.89 0.84
N LEU A 143 -17.00 -9.33 -0.09
CA LEU A 143 -17.45 -8.91 -1.41
C LEU A 143 -17.04 -9.93 -2.49
N PRO A 144 -17.82 -10.08 -3.58
CA PRO A 144 -17.39 -10.86 -4.73
C PRO A 144 -16.11 -10.30 -5.33
N TYR A 145 -15.18 -11.20 -5.64
CA TYR A 145 -13.81 -10.83 -5.96
C TYR A 145 -13.68 -9.84 -7.14
N GLY A 146 -14.51 -9.99 -8.17
CA GLY A 146 -14.53 -9.14 -9.36
C GLY A 146 -15.16 -7.76 -9.19
N ILE A 147 -15.73 -7.43 -8.03
CA ILE A 147 -16.23 -6.08 -7.72
C ILE A 147 -15.63 -5.47 -6.46
N GLU A 148 -14.95 -6.27 -5.64
CA GLU A 148 -14.41 -5.86 -4.33
C GLU A 148 -13.61 -4.56 -4.42
N GLU A 149 -12.56 -4.51 -5.24
CA GLU A 149 -11.72 -3.32 -5.44
C GLU A 149 -12.53 -2.09 -5.84
N THR A 150 -13.49 -2.25 -6.75
CA THR A 150 -14.33 -1.13 -7.24
C THR A 150 -15.28 -0.61 -6.15
N VAL A 151 -15.83 -1.52 -5.35
CA VAL A 151 -16.70 -1.16 -4.23
C VAL A 151 -15.89 -0.49 -3.13
N CYS A 152 -14.72 -1.03 -2.79
CA CYS A 152 -13.83 -0.43 -1.80
C CYS A 152 -13.28 0.92 -2.24
N ASP A 153 -12.98 1.08 -3.53
CA ASP A 153 -12.67 2.38 -4.13
C ASP A 153 -13.80 3.38 -3.91
N PHE A 154 -15.03 3.00 -4.27
CA PHE A 154 -16.19 3.87 -4.15
C PHE A 154 -16.45 4.28 -2.70
N LEU A 155 -16.45 3.31 -1.78
CA LEU A 155 -16.66 3.54 -0.36
C LEU A 155 -15.57 4.43 0.23
N THR A 156 -14.31 4.20 -0.14
CA THR A 156 -13.17 5.02 0.29
C THR A 156 -13.35 6.47 -0.13
N HIS A 157 -13.70 6.74 -1.38
CA HIS A 157 -13.92 8.12 -1.82
C HIS A 157 -15.08 8.80 -1.08
N GLN A 158 -16.18 8.09 -0.80
CA GLN A 158 -17.27 8.62 0.01
C GLN A 158 -16.83 8.90 1.45
N ALA A 159 -16.08 7.98 2.04
CA ALA A 159 -15.52 8.10 3.38
C ALA A 159 -14.54 9.27 3.48
N MET A 160 -13.66 9.47 2.50
CA MET A 160 -12.75 10.62 2.43
C MET A 160 -13.51 11.96 2.40
N ILE A 161 -14.59 12.05 1.62
CA ILE A 161 -15.45 13.25 1.58
C ILE A 161 -16.08 13.49 2.95
N ALA A 162 -16.60 12.45 3.60
CA ALA A 162 -17.20 12.54 4.92
C ALA A 162 -16.18 12.91 5.99
N PHE A 163 -14.97 12.33 5.97
CA PHE A 163 -13.86 12.65 6.85
C PHE A 163 -13.43 14.11 6.71
N ALA A 164 -13.23 14.58 5.47
CA ALA A 164 -12.87 15.96 5.19
C ALA A 164 -13.94 16.93 5.70
N ARG A 165 -15.22 16.61 5.52
CA ARG A 165 -16.31 17.41 6.10
C ARG A 165 -16.26 17.39 7.62
N ALA A 166 -16.16 16.24 8.27
CA ALA A 166 -16.11 16.14 9.72
C ALA A 166 -14.94 16.94 10.31
N LYS A 167 -13.76 16.83 9.69
CA LYS A 167 -12.53 17.48 10.15
C LYS A 167 -12.49 18.99 9.91
N TYR A 168 -12.96 19.45 8.74
CA TYR A 168 -12.75 20.84 8.30
C TYR A 168 -14.02 21.71 8.26
N SER A 169 -15.23 21.13 8.27
CA SER A 169 -16.46 21.93 8.16
C SER A 169 -16.89 22.62 9.46
N ALA A 170 -16.38 22.19 10.62
CA ALA A 170 -16.72 22.79 11.91
C ALA A 170 -16.08 24.18 12.17
N GLY A 171 -15.31 24.73 11.21
CA GLY A 171 -14.66 26.05 11.34
C GLY A 171 -14.26 26.76 10.04
N SER A 172 -14.65 26.26 8.86
CA SER A 172 -14.25 26.83 7.56
C SER A 172 -15.30 27.73 6.89
N ARG A 173 -16.24 28.29 7.67
CA ARG A 173 -17.04 29.42 7.23
C ARG A 173 -16.34 30.72 7.64
N GLU A 174 -15.36 31.13 6.85
CA GLU A 174 -15.03 32.55 6.66
C GLU A 174 -15.52 33.00 5.29
#